data_AF-A0A1L9P4Z3-F1
#
_entry.id   AF-A0A1L9P4Z3-F1
#
_cell.length_a   1.000
_cell.length_b   1.000
_cell.length_c   1.000
_cell.angle_alpha   90.00
_cell.angle_beta   90.00
_cell.angle_gamma   90.00
#
_symmetry.space_group_name_H-M   'P 1'
#
loop_
_entity.id
_entity.type
_entity.pdbx_description
1 polymer ?
#
loop_
_entity_poly.entity_id
_entity_poly.type
_entity_poly.pdbx_seq_one_letter_code
_entity_poly.pdbx_strand_id
1 'polypeptide(L)'
;MVRPSQPMMARLRLTTKQVNGGFYKGNRTGSMGYFAKNGSYVIDWKKVRTYAVPENLKDFKLTPFVTKVMAPTKSRYTHDIERNNKTYTVDRAFGGKDFLDIWASDNGEEVLKQEELDQEAATRQTAKSPRK
;
A
#
# COMPACT_ATOMS: atom_id res chain seq x y z
N MET A 1 16.70 -34.88 -20.31
CA MET A 1 15.36 -34.62 -19.71
C MET A 1 14.65 -35.96 -19.55
N VAL A 2 14.42 -36.43 -18.31
CA VAL A 2 13.76 -37.72 -18.06
C VAL A 2 12.26 -37.54 -18.25
N ARG A 3 11.64 -38.35 -19.13
CA ARG A 3 10.18 -38.40 -19.27
C ARG A 3 9.61 -39.32 -18.19
N PRO A 4 8.64 -38.86 -17.38
CA PRO A 4 7.92 -39.69 -16.43
C PRO A 4 7.34 -40.98 -17.04
N SER A 5 7.29 -42.06 -16.25
CA SER A 5 6.57 -43.27 -16.64
C SER A 5 5.05 -43.01 -16.69
N GLN A 6 4.34 -43.74 -17.55
CA GLN A 6 2.87 -43.66 -17.69
C GLN A 6 2.10 -43.71 -16.35
N PRO A 7 2.40 -44.65 -15.41
CA PRO A 7 1.70 -44.67 -14.12
C PRO A 7 1.99 -43.45 -13.25
N MET A 8 3.17 -42.82 -13.39
CA MET A 8 3.48 -41.57 -12.68
C MET A 8 2.70 -40.39 -13.28
N MET A 9 2.55 -40.33 -14.61
CA MET A 9 1.76 -39.29 -15.29
C MET A 9 0.29 -39.28 -14.86
N ALA A 10 -0.32 -40.45 -14.64
CA ALA A 10 -1.71 -40.58 -14.20
C ALA A 10 -1.99 -40.00 -12.80
N ARG A 11 -0.96 -39.85 -11.96
CA ARG A 11 -1.07 -39.30 -10.60
C ARG A 11 -0.79 -37.80 -10.53
N LEU A 12 -0.20 -37.22 -11.57
CA LEU A 12 0.11 -35.79 -11.61
C LEU A 12 -1.17 -34.98 -11.87
N ARG A 13 -1.21 -33.77 -11.30
CA ARG A 13 -2.36 -32.87 -11.49
C ARG A 13 -2.47 -32.45 -12.96
N LEU A 14 -3.69 -32.49 -13.48
CA LEU A 14 -3.97 -32.08 -14.86
C LEU A 14 -3.62 -30.61 -15.11
N THR A 15 -2.95 -30.38 -16.23
CA THR A 15 -2.57 -29.11 -16.82
C THR A 15 -3.28 -28.97 -18.17
N THR A 16 -3.28 -27.75 -18.72
CA THR A 16 -3.98 -27.43 -19.97
C THR A 16 -3.46 -28.18 -21.20
N LYS A 17 -2.28 -28.81 -21.13
CA LYS A 17 -1.64 -29.50 -22.27
C LYS A 17 -1.70 -31.02 -22.19
N GLN A 18 -2.36 -31.56 -21.17
CA GLN A 18 -2.42 -33.01 -20.93
C GLN A 18 -3.72 -33.66 -21.42
N VAL A 19 -4.76 -32.87 -21.71
CA VAL A 19 -6.09 -33.36 -22.12
C VAL A 19 -6.56 -32.57 -23.33
N ASN A 20 -7.37 -33.20 -24.19
CA ASN A 20 -7.97 -32.59 -25.39
C ASN A 20 -9.20 -31.72 -25.02
N GLY A 21 -10.07 -31.47 -26.00
CA GLY A 21 -11.20 -30.56 -25.90
C GLY A 21 -12.08 -30.75 -24.65
N GLY A 22 -12.58 -29.63 -24.13
CA GLY A 22 -13.47 -29.58 -22.96
C GLY A 22 -12.77 -29.27 -21.63
N PHE A 23 -11.47 -29.51 -21.50
CA PHE A 23 -10.72 -29.14 -20.30
C PHE A 23 -10.13 -27.73 -20.41
N TYR A 24 -10.78 -26.74 -19.79
CA TYR A 24 -10.26 -25.38 -19.66
C TYR A 24 -9.74 -25.13 -18.24
N LYS A 25 -8.52 -24.62 -18.12
CA LYS A 25 -7.91 -24.22 -16.85
C LYS A 25 -7.23 -22.86 -17.01
N GLY A 26 -7.68 -21.86 -16.25
CA GLY A 26 -7.19 -20.49 -16.36
C GLY A 26 -5.84 -20.25 -15.65
N ASN A 27 -5.19 -19.14 -16.02
CA ASN A 27 -3.87 -18.73 -15.50
C ASN A 27 -3.94 -17.52 -14.54
N ARG A 28 -5.07 -17.35 -13.83
CA ARG A 28 -5.30 -16.22 -12.89
C ARG A 28 -5.15 -14.82 -13.51
N THR A 29 -5.49 -14.67 -14.77
CA THR A 29 -5.49 -13.36 -15.48
C THR A 29 -6.58 -12.40 -14.97
N GLY A 30 -7.54 -12.91 -14.19
CA GLY A 30 -8.71 -12.16 -13.72
C GLY A 30 -9.83 -12.13 -14.77
N SER A 31 -11.06 -11.80 -14.35
CA SER A 31 -12.18 -11.59 -15.27
C SER A 31 -12.24 -10.13 -15.69
N MET A 32 -12.03 -9.87 -16.98
CA MET A 32 -12.04 -8.51 -17.56
C MET A 32 -13.40 -8.12 -18.14
N GLY A 33 -14.46 -8.88 -17.83
CA GLY A 33 -15.72 -8.79 -18.55
C GLY A 33 -16.65 -9.96 -18.24
N TYR A 34 -17.48 -10.32 -19.22
CA TYR A 34 -18.43 -11.43 -19.11
C TYR A 34 -18.69 -12.10 -20.48
N PHE A 35 -19.13 -13.35 -20.46
CA PHE A 35 -19.58 -14.04 -21.67
C PHE A 35 -21.04 -13.71 -21.95
N ALA A 36 -21.35 -13.27 -23.17
CA ALA A 36 -22.71 -13.07 -23.64
C ALA A 36 -23.37 -14.42 -24.00
N LYS A 37 -24.70 -14.45 -24.10
CA LYS A 37 -25.48 -15.67 -24.36
C LYS A 37 -25.09 -16.40 -25.66
N ASN A 38 -24.54 -15.66 -26.63
CA ASN A 38 -24.06 -16.18 -27.91
C ASN A 38 -22.62 -16.75 -27.86
N GLY A 39 -21.99 -16.81 -26.68
CA GLY A 39 -20.63 -17.29 -26.50
C GLY A 39 -19.52 -16.26 -26.76
N SER A 40 -19.88 -15.04 -27.19
CA SER A 40 -18.89 -13.95 -27.33
C SER A 40 -18.46 -13.40 -25.96
N TYR A 41 -17.26 -12.83 -25.87
CA TYR A 41 -16.76 -12.19 -24.66
C TYR A 41 -16.86 -10.67 -24.78
N VAL A 42 -17.55 -10.04 -23.83
CA VAL A 42 -17.72 -8.57 -23.76
C VAL A 42 -16.81 -8.03 -22.67
N ILE A 43 -15.98 -7.05 -23.02
CA ILE A 43 -15.00 -6.43 -22.12
C ILE A 43 -15.67 -5.34 -21.27
N ASP A 44 -15.47 -5.38 -19.95
CA ASP A 44 -15.83 -4.33 -19.01
C ASP A 44 -14.59 -3.50 -18.68
N TRP A 45 -14.49 -2.32 -19.28
CA TRP A 45 -13.35 -1.42 -19.13
C TRP A 45 -13.07 -0.98 -17.68
N LYS A 46 -14.07 -1.07 -16.78
CA LYS A 46 -13.87 -0.77 -15.35
C LYS A 46 -13.02 -1.82 -14.64
N LYS A 47 -12.95 -3.05 -15.18
CA LYS A 47 -12.16 -4.17 -14.62
C LYS A 47 -10.79 -4.31 -15.28
N VAL A 48 -10.57 -3.60 -16.38
CA VAL A 48 -9.29 -3.61 -17.09
C VAL A 48 -8.27 -2.85 -16.25
N ARG A 49 -7.16 -3.51 -15.93
CA ARG A 49 -6.07 -2.93 -15.14
C ARG A 49 -5.24 -1.99 -16.02
N THR A 50 -5.00 -0.78 -15.53
CA THR A 50 -4.08 0.18 -16.13
C THR A 50 -2.90 0.40 -15.18
N TYR A 51 -1.73 0.72 -15.74
CA TYR A 51 -0.54 1.08 -14.98
C TYR A 51 -0.25 2.55 -15.26
N ALA A 52 -0.59 3.42 -14.30
CA ALA A 52 -0.44 4.86 -14.45
C ALA A 52 1.05 5.26 -14.40
N VAL A 53 1.53 5.91 -15.45
CA VAL A 53 2.89 6.44 -15.53
C VAL A 53 2.85 7.92 -15.14
N PRO A 54 3.64 8.38 -14.14
CA PRO A 54 3.71 9.79 -13.78
C PRO A 54 4.18 10.67 -14.94
N GLU A 55 3.66 11.90 -14.99
CA GLU A 55 4.14 12.91 -15.94
C GLU A 55 5.60 13.30 -15.64
N ASN A 56 6.37 13.61 -16.68
CA ASN A 56 7.78 14.05 -16.59
C ASN A 56 8.75 13.05 -15.95
N LEU A 57 8.47 11.74 -16.00
CA LEU A 57 9.37 10.70 -15.47
C LEU A 57 10.78 10.75 -16.09
N LYS A 58 10.90 11.21 -17.35
CA LYS A 58 12.18 11.32 -18.06
C LYS A 58 13.11 12.37 -17.44
N ASP A 59 12.55 13.44 -16.89
CA ASP A 59 13.32 14.55 -16.33
C ASP A 59 13.54 14.38 -14.81
N PHE A 60 13.02 13.29 -14.24
CA PHE A 60 13.13 13.00 -12.82
C PHE A 60 14.55 12.57 -12.45
N LYS A 61 15.12 13.23 -11.43
CA LYS A 61 16.54 13.06 -11.06
C LYS A 61 16.80 11.82 -10.19
N LEU A 62 15.78 11.26 -9.53
CA LEU A 62 15.99 10.11 -8.65
C LEU A 62 16.18 8.85 -9.49
N THR A 63 17.25 8.12 -9.18
CA THR A 63 17.60 6.85 -9.83
C THR A 63 17.41 5.70 -8.84
N PRO A 64 17.31 4.43 -9.30
CA PRO A 64 17.17 3.29 -8.39
C PRO A 64 18.40 3.02 -7.52
N PHE A 65 19.50 3.76 -7.69
CA PHE A 65 20.73 3.58 -6.93
C PHE A 65 21.14 4.86 -6.20
N VAL A 66 21.81 4.67 -5.06
CA VAL A 66 22.41 5.74 -4.26
C VAL A 66 23.94 5.59 -4.31
N THR A 67 24.66 6.70 -4.22
CA THR A 67 26.12 6.70 -4.21
C THR A 67 26.67 6.00 -2.96
N LYS A 68 27.68 5.14 -3.11
CA LYS A 68 28.33 4.44 -1.98
C LYS A 68 29.03 5.35 -0.96
N VAL A 69 29.34 6.59 -1.37
CA VAL A 69 29.97 7.60 -0.50
C VAL A 69 29.00 8.04 0.61
N MET A 70 27.69 7.98 0.35
CA MET A 70 26.66 8.28 1.33
C MET A 70 26.43 7.06 2.22
N ALA A 71 26.75 7.19 3.51
CA ALA A 71 26.43 6.16 4.49
C ALA A 71 24.89 6.06 4.67
N PRO A 72 24.35 4.85 4.93
CA PRO A 72 22.93 4.68 5.20
C PRO A 72 22.46 5.57 6.37
N THR A 73 21.46 6.41 6.13
CA THR A 73 20.88 7.28 7.15
C THR A 73 20.09 6.45 8.15
N LYS A 74 20.40 6.59 9.44
CA LYS A 74 19.66 5.94 10.53
C LYS A 74 18.29 6.60 10.73
N SER A 75 17.34 5.85 11.27
CA SER A 75 16.01 6.39 11.57
C SER A 75 16.09 7.45 12.68
N ARG A 76 15.21 8.46 12.62
CA ARG A 76 15.07 9.48 13.68
C ARG A 76 14.19 9.00 14.84
N TYR A 77 13.39 7.96 14.61
CA TYR A 77 12.42 7.45 15.55
C TYR A 77 13.03 6.30 16.32
N THR A 78 13.62 6.60 17.47
CA THR A 78 14.21 5.59 18.35
C THR A 78 13.52 5.58 19.70
N HIS A 79 13.53 4.44 20.36
CA HIS A 79 13.16 4.34 21.77
C HIS A 79 14.17 3.46 22.50
N ASP A 80 14.34 3.74 23.79
CA ASP A 80 15.22 2.94 24.62
C ASP A 80 14.43 1.80 25.25
N ILE A 81 14.99 0.60 25.15
CA ILE A 81 14.48 -0.60 25.81
C ILE A 81 15.50 -1.04 26.85
N GLU A 82 15.04 -1.30 28.07
CA GLU A 82 15.85 -1.92 29.11
C GLU A 82 15.79 -3.45 29.01
N ARG A 83 16.94 -4.08 28.84
CA ARG A 83 17.10 -5.55 28.93
C ARG A 83 18.34 -5.86 29.76
N ASN A 84 18.19 -6.71 30.78
CA ASN A 84 19.30 -7.18 31.63
C ASN A 84 20.15 -6.04 32.22
N ASN A 85 19.50 -5.02 32.81
CA ASN A 85 20.14 -3.83 33.39
C ASN A 85 21.03 -3.03 32.41
N LYS A 86 20.77 -3.14 31.09
CA LYS A 86 21.39 -2.33 30.05
C LYS A 86 20.32 -1.70 29.15
N THR A 87 20.48 -0.42 28.84
CA THR A 87 19.63 0.33 27.91
C THR A 87 20.10 0.10 26.48
N TYR A 88 19.17 -0.22 25.59
CA TYR A 88 19.42 -0.38 24.15
C TYR A 88 18.53 0.58 23.38
N THR A 89 19.13 1.44 22.57
CA THR A 89 18.40 2.30 21.63
C THR A 89 18.04 1.48 20.40
N VAL A 90 16.75 1.30 20.17
CA VAL A 90 16.23 0.56 19.01
C VAL A 90 15.35 1.46 18.16
N ASP A 91 15.37 1.18 16.86
CA ASP A 91 14.49 1.85 15.91
C ASP A 91 13.01 1.52 16.23
N ARG A 92 12.19 2.56 16.27
CA ARG A 92 10.75 2.51 16.47
C ARG A 92 10.06 2.78 15.13
N ALA A 93 8.91 2.14 14.90
CA ALA A 93 8.06 2.46 13.77
C ALA A 93 7.46 3.88 13.89
N PHE A 94 7.27 4.53 12.74
CA PHE A 94 6.61 5.82 12.63
C PHE A 94 5.17 5.74 13.15
N GLY A 95 4.86 6.53 14.18
CA GLY A 95 3.55 6.54 14.82
C GLY A 95 2.62 7.64 14.29
N GLY A 96 1.33 7.53 14.63
CA GLY A 96 0.34 8.54 14.28
C GLY A 96 0.59 9.90 14.94
N LYS A 97 1.11 9.94 16.16
CA LYS A 97 1.48 11.21 16.83
C LYS A 97 2.64 11.89 16.12
N ASP A 98 3.67 11.13 15.74
CA ASP A 98 4.81 11.64 14.98
C ASP A 98 4.38 12.27 13.65
N PHE A 99 3.34 11.69 13.01
CA PHE A 99 2.72 12.27 11.82
C PHE A 99 1.99 13.57 12.12
N LEU A 100 1.18 13.63 13.20
CA LEU A 100 0.47 14.85 13.58
C LEU A 100 1.44 15.99 13.89
N ASP A 101 2.56 15.69 14.55
CA ASP A 101 3.58 16.68 14.87
C ASP A 101 4.25 17.24 13.60
N ILE A 102 4.59 16.38 12.63
CA ILE A 102 5.11 16.82 11.31
C ILE A 102 4.06 17.60 10.53
N TRP A 103 2.83 17.10 10.50
CA TRP A 103 1.75 17.75 9.78
C TRP A 103 1.48 19.16 10.34
N ALA A 104 1.47 19.30 11.67
CA ALA A 104 1.28 20.58 12.33
C ALA A 104 2.45 21.53 12.09
N SER A 105 3.69 21.02 12.00
CA SER A 105 4.85 21.86 11.67
C SER A 105 4.84 22.36 10.22
N ASP A 106 4.38 21.53 9.29
CA ASP A 106 4.42 21.83 7.85
C ASP A 106 3.21 22.66 7.39
N ASN A 107 2.06 22.55 8.06
CA ASN A 107 0.79 23.19 7.66
C ASN A 107 0.31 24.25 8.66
N GLY A 108 1.20 25.15 9.10
CA GLY A 108 0.91 26.13 10.16
C GLY A 108 -0.35 26.98 9.92
N GLU A 109 -0.66 27.35 8.68
CA GLU A 109 -1.87 28.13 8.37
C GLU A 109 -3.18 27.38 8.67
N GLU A 110 -3.23 26.07 8.35
CA GLU A 110 -4.41 25.25 8.62
C GLU A 110 -4.59 25.00 10.11
N VAL A 111 -3.48 24.83 10.84
CA VAL A 111 -3.48 24.66 12.29
C VAL A 111 -4.01 25.90 12.99
N LEU A 112 -3.47 27.08 12.68
CA LEU A 112 -3.90 28.35 13.28
C LEU A 112 -5.40 28.60 13.06
N LYS A 113 -5.89 28.35 11.83
CA LYS A 113 -7.30 28.49 11.51
C LYS A 113 -8.18 27.52 12.30
N GLN A 114 -7.71 26.29 12.51
CA GLN A 114 -8.43 25.31 13.32
C GLN A 114 -8.47 25.73 14.80
N GLU A 115 -7.35 26.24 15.34
CA GLU A 115 -7.28 26.76 16.71
C GLU A 115 -8.24 27.93 16.94
N GLU A 116 -8.34 28.86 15.98
CA GLU A 116 -9.31 29.96 16.01
C GLU A 116 -10.76 29.43 16.05
N LEU A 117 -11.10 28.48 15.19
CA LEU A 117 -12.44 27.87 15.16
C LEU A 117 -12.76 27.14 16.47
N ASP A 118 -11.78 26.44 17.05
CA ASP A 118 -11.94 25.72 18.31
C ASP A 118 -12.13 26.69 19.49
N GLN A 119 -11.41 27.82 19.49
CA GLN A 119 -11.59 28.91 20.46
C GLN A 119 -12.98 29.55 20.33
N GLU A 120 -13.44 29.83 19.11
CA GLU A 120 -14.80 30.33 18.86
C GLU A 120 -15.86 29.33 19.35
N ALA A 121 -15.68 28.04 19.07
CA ALA A 121 -16.58 26.98 19.49
C ALA A 121 -16.63 26.85 21.03
N ALA A 122 -15.48 26.89 21.69
CA ALA A 122 -15.39 26.88 23.15
C ALA A 122 -16.09 28.08 23.78
N THR A 123 -15.89 29.28 23.21
CA THR A 123 -16.55 30.53 23.66
C THR A 123 -18.06 30.46 23.47
N ARG A 124 -18.53 29.86 22.36
CA ARG A 124 -19.98 29.63 22.12
C ARG A 124 -20.57 28.61 23.09
N GLN A 125 -19.82 27.58 23.48
CA GLN A 125 -20.28 26.56 24.43
C GLN A 125 -20.37 27.11 25.86
N THR A 126 -19.39 27.90 26.31
CA THR A 126 -19.42 28.54 27.63
C THR A 126 -20.57 29.55 27.74
N ALA A 127 -20.83 30.33 26.67
CA ALA A 127 -21.97 31.26 26.62
C ALA A 127 -23.34 30.55 26.67
N LYS A 128 -23.44 29.30 26.19
CA LYS A 128 -24.69 28.51 26.18
C LYS A 128 -24.97 27.74 27.48
N SER A 129 -24.01 27.66 28.41
CA SER A 129 -24.19 26.98 29.70
C SER A 129 -24.26 28.01 30.84
N PRO A 130 -25.45 28.61 31.12
CA PRO A 130 -25.60 29.49 32.27
C PRO A 130 -25.48 28.65 33.54
N ARG A 131 -24.56 29.07 34.44
CA ARG A 131 -24.38 28.46 35.77
C ARG A 131 -25.73 28.41 36.49
N LYS A 132 -26.13 27.21 36.94
CA LYS A 132 -27.21 27.02 37.93
C LYS A 132 -26.73 27.38 39.32
#